data_AF-A0A497M819-F1
#
_entry.id   AF-A0A497M819-F1
#
_cell.length_a   1.000
_cell.length_b   1.000
_cell.length_c   1.000
_cell.angle_alpha   90.00
_cell.angle_beta   90.00
_cell.angle_gamma   90.00
#
_symmetry.space_group_name_H-M   'P 1'
#
loop_
_entity.id
_entity.type
_entity.pdbx_description
1 polymer ?
#
loop_
_entity_poly.entity_id
_entity_poly.type
_entity_poly.pdbx_seq_one_letter_code
_entity_poly.pdbx_strand_id
1 'polypeptide(L)'
;VKTFWFREITSRGYGRKPAWTKIHQAIHDMLDYAYNHGATLVALESPEVIGYLRYYWIRNGDRKSKNYNFKKSIFRNKIIEVITYKAPLYSLKTIYANPKGTTHSKEHVETMEKHGLDRHTASAYLIALRGIERYTKIQKATV
;
A
#
# COMPACT_ATOMS: atom_id res chain seq x y z
N VAL A 1 -1.48 -10.76 12.35
CA VAL A 1 -1.36 -9.57 11.47
C VAL A 1 -0.08 -8.83 11.87
N LYS A 2 0.81 -8.53 10.91
CA LYS A 2 2.09 -7.86 11.18
C LYS A 2 2.18 -6.55 10.38
N THR A 3 2.50 -5.47 11.07
CA THR A 3 2.67 -4.13 10.46
C THR A 3 4.14 -3.73 10.50
N PHE A 4 4.69 -3.37 9.34
CA PHE A 4 6.09 -3.00 9.17
C PHE A 4 6.24 -1.47 9.24
N TRP A 5 6.63 -0.97 10.41
CA TRP A 5 6.81 0.46 10.65
C TRP A 5 8.26 0.90 10.41
N PHE A 6 8.44 2.04 9.77
CA PHE A 6 9.76 2.67 9.56
C PHE A 6 9.69 4.17 9.84
N ARG A 7 9.27 4.57 11.05
CA ARG A 7 8.98 5.98 11.41
C ARG A 7 10.16 6.94 11.19
N GLU A 8 11.38 6.46 11.43
CA GLU A 8 12.62 7.22 11.37
C GLU A 8 12.89 7.81 9.98
N ILE A 9 12.46 7.15 8.91
CA ILE A 9 12.72 7.61 7.53
C ILE A 9 11.94 8.87 7.18
N THR A 10 10.90 9.19 7.96
CA THR A 10 10.08 10.38 7.76
C THR A 10 10.60 11.58 8.56
N SER A 11 11.66 11.43 9.35
CA SER A 11 12.26 12.53 10.13
C SER A 11 12.98 13.54 9.23
N ARG A 12 12.96 14.83 9.61
CA ARG A 12 13.71 15.89 8.90
C ARG A 12 15.21 15.63 9.04
N GLY A 13 15.96 15.79 7.95
CA GLY A 13 17.41 15.53 7.93
C GLY A 13 17.81 14.08 7.70
N TYR A 14 16.85 13.14 7.62
CA TYR A 14 17.15 11.75 7.33
C TYR A 14 17.61 11.58 5.87
N GLY A 15 18.82 11.06 5.68
CA GLY A 15 19.42 10.92 4.35
C GLY A 15 18.61 10.01 3.43
N ARG A 16 18.52 10.38 2.15
CA ARG A 16 17.74 9.60 1.15
C ARG A 16 18.28 8.18 0.98
N LYS A 17 19.60 8.01 0.88
CA LYS A 17 20.23 6.68 0.76
C LYS A 17 19.89 5.75 1.93
N PRO A 18 20.14 6.11 3.20
CA PRO A 18 19.77 5.25 4.33
C PRO A 18 18.26 5.05 4.49
N ALA A 19 17.41 5.94 3.94
CA ALA A 19 15.96 5.74 3.94
C ALA A 19 15.58 4.56 3.06
N TRP A 20 16.12 4.52 1.84
CA TRP A 20 15.85 3.45 0.89
C TRP A 20 16.39 2.10 1.34
N THR A 21 17.55 2.06 2.03
CA THR A 21 18.04 0.83 2.65
C THR A 21 17.03 0.26 3.65
N LYS A 22 16.51 1.08 4.57
CA LYS A 22 15.50 0.63 5.56
C LYS A 22 14.17 0.24 4.92
N ILE A 23 13.72 0.98 3.89
CA ILE A 23 12.52 0.62 3.13
C ILE A 23 12.71 -0.74 2.44
N HIS A 24 13.86 -0.96 1.81
CA HIS A 24 14.15 -2.24 1.13
C HIS A 24 14.19 -3.40 2.11
N GLN A 25 14.74 -3.21 3.31
CA GLN A 25 14.72 -4.21 4.37
C GLN A 25 13.29 -4.49 4.83
N ALA A 26 12.49 -3.46 5.10
CA ALA A 26 11.11 -3.64 5.51
C ALA A 26 10.24 -4.34 4.44
N ILE A 27 10.48 -4.05 3.15
CA ILE A 27 9.83 -4.76 2.04
C ILE A 27 10.26 -6.22 1.99
N HIS A 28 11.55 -6.50 2.19
CA HIS A 28 12.05 -7.86 2.27
C HIS A 28 11.38 -8.64 3.40
N ASP A 29 11.41 -8.11 4.62
CA ASP A 29 10.81 -8.75 5.80
C ASP A 29 9.29 -8.94 5.63
N MET A 30 8.61 -8.03 4.92
CA MET A 30 7.19 -8.13 4.60
C MET A 30 6.89 -9.24 3.60
N LEU A 31 7.67 -9.35 2.53
CA LEU A 31 7.49 -10.39 1.51
C LEU A 31 7.85 -11.78 2.04
N ASP A 32 8.93 -11.88 2.81
CA ASP A 32 9.31 -13.12 3.51
C ASP A 32 8.23 -13.54 4.51
N TYR A 33 7.72 -12.60 5.30
CA TYR A 33 6.59 -12.88 6.19
C TYR A 33 5.36 -13.39 5.43
N ALA A 34 4.98 -12.74 4.32
CA ALA A 34 3.84 -13.16 3.52
C ALA A 34 4.03 -14.57 2.95
N TYR A 35 5.20 -14.87 2.40
CA TYR A 35 5.56 -16.18 1.88
C TYR A 35 5.48 -17.28 2.94
N ASN A 36 6.10 -17.05 4.10
CA ASN A 36 6.11 -18.02 5.21
C ASN A 36 4.72 -18.24 5.83
N HIS A 37 3.76 -17.34 5.56
CA HIS A 37 2.35 -17.51 5.97
C HIS A 37 1.46 -18.07 4.84
N GLY A 38 2.06 -18.58 3.75
CA GLY A 38 1.34 -19.21 2.65
C GLY A 38 0.58 -18.25 1.74
N ALA A 39 0.91 -16.95 1.78
CA ALA A 39 0.32 -16.01 0.83
C ALA A 39 0.81 -16.34 -0.58
N THR A 40 -0.06 -16.19 -1.57
CA THR A 40 0.26 -16.34 -3.00
C THR A 40 0.06 -15.04 -3.77
N LEU A 41 -0.60 -14.06 -3.16
CA LEU A 41 -1.05 -12.82 -3.77
C LEU A 41 -0.84 -11.65 -2.80
N VAL A 42 -0.22 -10.58 -3.30
CA VAL A 42 -0.05 -9.31 -2.60
C VAL A 42 -0.91 -8.25 -3.28
N ALA A 43 -1.89 -7.72 -2.56
CA ALA A 43 -2.75 -6.63 -3.05
C ALA A 43 -2.11 -5.27 -2.75
N LEU A 44 -2.00 -4.42 -3.77
CA LEU A 44 -1.41 -3.09 -3.70
C LEU A 44 -2.42 -2.04 -4.18
N GLU A 45 -2.34 -0.83 -3.64
CA GLU A 45 -3.11 0.30 -4.18
C GLU A 45 -2.66 0.59 -5.62
N SER A 46 -3.59 0.90 -6.53
CA SER A 46 -3.26 1.23 -7.92
C SER A 46 -2.41 2.51 -8.02
N PRO A 47 -1.19 2.45 -8.61
CA PRO A 47 -0.33 3.62 -8.82
C PRO A 47 -0.98 4.72 -9.67
N GLU A 48 -1.82 4.34 -10.64
CA GLU A 48 -2.53 5.26 -11.53
C GLU A 48 -3.53 6.11 -10.75
N VAL A 49 -4.32 5.46 -9.89
CA VAL A 49 -5.31 6.16 -9.04
C VAL A 49 -4.61 7.08 -8.05
N ILE A 50 -3.48 6.63 -7.46
CA ILE A 50 -2.67 7.47 -6.58
C ILE A 50 -2.07 8.66 -7.35
N GLY A 51 -1.59 8.43 -8.58
CA GLY A 51 -1.07 9.47 -9.46
C GLY A 51 -2.11 10.52 -9.81
N TYR A 52 -3.34 10.10 -10.14
CA TYR A 52 -4.46 10.98 -10.41
C TYR A 52 -4.88 11.79 -9.18
N LEU A 53 -5.00 11.15 -8.02
CA LEU A 53 -5.29 11.84 -6.75
C LEU A 53 -4.23 12.90 -6.42
N ARG A 54 -2.95 12.58 -6.67
CA ARG A 54 -1.85 13.54 -6.53
C ARG A 54 -2.05 14.75 -7.45
N TYR A 55 -2.35 14.53 -8.73
CA TYR A 55 -2.58 15.62 -9.68
C TYR A 55 -3.75 16.52 -9.23
N TYR A 56 -4.86 15.90 -8.82
CA TYR A 56 -6.04 16.61 -8.36
C TYR A 56 -5.79 17.44 -7.09
N TRP A 57 -5.03 16.92 -6.12
CA TRP A 57 -4.64 17.68 -4.93
C TRP A 57 -3.74 18.88 -5.25
N ILE A 58 -2.86 18.75 -6.24
CA ILE A 58 -2.03 19.86 -6.71
C ILE A 58 -2.89 20.95 -7.37
N ARG A 59 -3.84 20.54 -8.23
CA ARG A 59 -4.79 21.43 -8.92
C ARG A 59 -5.73 22.17 -7.97
N ASN A 60 -6.28 21.48 -6.98
CA ASN A 60 -7.27 22.04 -6.05
C ASN A 60 -6.68 22.88 -4.92
N GLY A 61 -5.34 23.07 -4.89
CA GLY A 61 -4.70 23.93 -3.91
C GLY A 61 -4.78 23.41 -2.46
N ASP A 62 -5.13 22.12 -2.27
CA ASP A 62 -5.30 21.49 -0.96
C ASP A 62 -3.92 21.18 -0.35
N ARG A 63 -3.18 22.25 -0.10
CA ARG A 63 -1.83 22.24 0.44
C ARG A 63 -1.95 22.06 1.95
N LYS A 64 -2.06 20.81 2.38
CA LYS A 64 -1.42 20.44 3.65
C LYS A 64 0.05 20.90 3.62
N SER A 65 0.70 21.00 4.78
CA SER A 65 2.04 21.61 4.86
C SER A 65 3.02 21.09 3.80
N LYS A 66 3.92 21.95 3.31
CA LYS A 66 4.94 21.61 2.27
C LYS A 66 5.66 20.28 2.55
N ASN A 67 5.92 20.01 3.83
CA ASN A 67 6.45 18.76 4.34
C ASN A 67 5.56 17.53 4.11
N TYR A 68 4.27 17.64 4.40
CA TYR A 68 3.30 16.55 4.28
C TYR A 68 3.17 16.13 2.81
N ASN A 69 3.10 17.09 1.90
CA ASN A 69 3.00 16.84 0.45
C ASN A 69 4.28 16.23 -0.15
N PHE A 70 5.45 16.67 0.31
CA PHE A 70 6.72 16.08 -0.09
C PHE A 70 6.85 14.61 0.37
N LYS A 71 6.52 14.33 1.65
CA LYS A 71 6.55 12.97 2.20
C LYS A 71 5.55 12.03 1.52
N LYS A 72 4.35 12.49 1.18
CA LYS A 72 3.35 11.65 0.49
C LYS A 72 3.71 11.33 -0.96
N SER A 73 4.25 12.31 -1.70
CA SER A 73 4.41 12.20 -3.16
C SER A 73 5.58 11.32 -3.59
N ILE A 74 6.71 11.36 -2.88
CA ILE A 74 7.91 10.58 -3.25
C ILE A 74 7.83 9.12 -2.78
N PHE A 75 7.19 8.86 -1.64
CA PHE A 75 7.25 7.54 -1.00
C PHE A 75 6.24 6.53 -1.56
N ARG A 76 5.00 6.92 -1.90
CA ARG A 76 3.95 5.94 -2.22
C ARG A 76 4.19 5.17 -3.52
N ASN A 77 4.42 5.85 -4.65
CA ASN A 77 4.53 5.18 -5.94
C ASN A 77 5.79 4.31 -6.02
N LYS A 78 6.93 4.84 -5.54
CA LYS A 78 8.20 4.12 -5.60
C LYS A 78 8.21 2.87 -4.70
N ILE A 79 7.54 2.91 -3.54
CA ILE A 79 7.38 1.72 -2.68
C ILE A 79 6.53 0.65 -3.38
N ILE A 80 5.40 1.04 -3.99
CA ILE A 80 4.54 0.10 -4.72
C ILE A 80 5.32 -0.55 -5.87
N GLU A 81 6.07 0.24 -6.66
CA GLU A 81 6.95 -0.28 -7.72
C GLU A 81 7.96 -1.32 -7.19
N VAL A 82 8.64 -1.02 -6.08
CA VAL A 82 9.64 -1.94 -5.50
C VAL A 82 8.99 -3.22 -5.00
N ILE A 83 7.81 -3.15 -4.38
CA ILE A 83 7.07 -4.35 -3.96
C ILE A 83 6.67 -5.18 -5.18
N THR A 84 6.11 -4.55 -6.21
CA THR A 84 5.74 -5.22 -7.47
C THR A 84 6.92 -5.94 -8.11
N TYR A 85 8.08 -5.30 -8.16
CA TYR A 85 9.28 -5.89 -8.74
C TYR A 85 9.87 -7.02 -7.89
N LYS A 86 9.82 -6.91 -6.55
CA LYS A 86 10.42 -7.90 -5.64
C LYS A 86 9.51 -9.08 -5.32
N ALA A 87 8.19 -8.92 -5.35
CA ALA A 87 7.25 -9.97 -4.97
C ALA A 87 7.43 -11.28 -5.77
N PRO A 88 7.69 -11.27 -7.10
CA PRO A 88 7.98 -12.49 -7.85
C PRO A 88 9.18 -13.28 -7.35
N LEU A 89 10.17 -12.64 -6.71
CA LEU A 89 11.33 -13.31 -6.12
C LEU A 89 10.96 -14.21 -4.93
N TYR A 90 9.78 -14.00 -4.35
CA TYR A 90 9.20 -14.82 -3.28
C TYR A 90 8.07 -15.71 -3.80
N SER A 91 7.97 -15.89 -5.13
CA SER A 91 6.85 -16.58 -5.78
C SER A 91 5.47 -15.96 -5.48
N LEU A 92 5.44 -14.67 -5.10
CA LEU A 92 4.22 -13.93 -4.82
C LEU A 92 3.76 -13.17 -6.07
N LYS A 93 2.48 -13.32 -6.42
CA LYS A 93 1.84 -12.49 -7.45
C LYS A 93 1.43 -11.15 -6.87
N THR A 94 1.38 -10.11 -7.69
CA THR A 94 0.85 -8.80 -7.27
C THR A 94 -0.42 -8.45 -8.01
N ILE A 95 -1.37 -7.83 -7.32
CA ILE A 95 -2.58 -7.27 -7.94
C ILE A 95 -2.85 -5.86 -7.46
N TYR A 96 -3.28 -5.00 -8.38
CA TYR A 96 -3.68 -3.64 -8.06
C TYR A 96 -5.17 -3.56 -7.76
N ALA A 97 -5.50 -2.91 -6.65
CA ALA A 97 -6.87 -2.62 -6.22
C ALA A 97 -7.10 -1.11 -6.14
N ASN A 98 -8.35 -0.68 -6.36
CA ASN A 98 -8.72 0.72 -6.26
C ASN A 98 -8.76 1.15 -4.78
N PRO A 99 -8.00 2.18 -4.37
CA PRO A 99 -7.98 2.67 -2.99
C PRO A 99 -9.21 3.52 -2.60
N LYS A 100 -10.12 3.84 -3.54
CA LYS A 100 -11.28 4.71 -3.26
C LYS A 100 -12.14 4.16 -2.10
N GLY A 101 -12.35 4.97 -1.06
CA GLY A 101 -13.18 4.59 0.08
C GLY A 101 -12.48 3.64 1.08
N THR A 102 -11.15 3.49 1.04
CA THR A 102 -10.42 2.64 2.01
C THR A 102 -10.10 3.34 3.34
N THR A 103 -10.37 4.65 3.48
CA THR A 103 -10.06 5.42 4.71
C THR A 103 -11.23 6.27 5.23
N HIS A 104 -12.17 6.65 4.35
CA HIS A 104 -13.31 7.52 4.69
C HIS A 104 -14.58 6.95 4.05
N SER A 105 -15.00 5.78 4.51
CA SER A 105 -16.24 5.14 4.06
C SER A 105 -16.94 4.47 5.23
N LYS A 106 -18.24 4.25 5.09
CA LYS A 106 -19.02 3.46 6.06
C LYS A 106 -18.46 2.04 6.16
N GLU A 107 -18.13 1.45 5.01
CA GLU A 107 -17.49 0.12 4.91
C GLU A 107 -16.20 0.04 5.73
N HIS A 108 -15.38 1.10 5.74
CA HIS A 108 -14.14 1.15 6.53
C HIS A 108 -14.41 1.20 8.03
N VAL A 109 -15.37 2.01 8.49
CA VAL A 109 -15.76 2.09 9.90
C VAL A 109 -16.35 0.75 10.36
N GLU A 110 -17.29 0.19 9.61
CA GLU A 110 -17.91 -1.10 9.90
C GLU A 110 -16.86 -2.23 9.95
N THR A 111 -15.87 -2.20 9.04
CA THR A 111 -14.76 -3.17 9.03
C THR A 111 -13.90 -3.05 10.28
N MET A 112 -13.59 -1.82 10.73
CA MET A 112 -12.84 -1.59 11.96
C MET A 112 -13.58 -2.13 13.17
N GLU A 113 -14.86 -1.82 13.30
CA GLU A 113 -15.70 -2.25 14.44
C GLU A 113 -15.89 -3.77 14.46
N LYS A 114 -16.28 -4.35 13.31
CA LYS A 114 -16.57 -5.78 13.19
C LYS A 114 -15.35 -6.67 13.47
N HIS A 115 -14.17 -6.23 13.02
CA HIS A 115 -12.95 -7.03 13.10
C HIS A 115 -11.94 -6.51 14.14
N GLY A 116 -12.29 -5.48 14.92
CA GLY A 116 -11.40 -4.87 15.91
C GLY A 116 -10.09 -4.32 15.32
N LEU A 117 -10.11 -3.88 14.07
CA LEU A 117 -8.90 -3.48 13.33
C LEU A 117 -8.57 -2.00 13.56
N ASP A 118 -7.29 -1.68 13.67
CA ASP A 118 -6.86 -0.29 13.60
C ASP A 118 -7.10 0.29 12.20
N ARG A 119 -7.09 1.63 12.11
CA ARG A 119 -7.38 2.37 10.88
C ARG A 119 -6.57 1.88 9.67
N HIS A 120 -5.27 1.62 9.84
CA HIS A 120 -4.39 1.22 8.76
C HIS A 120 -4.60 -0.24 8.37
N THR A 121 -4.77 -1.12 9.36
CA THR A 121 -5.07 -2.53 9.10
C THR A 121 -6.42 -2.70 8.42
N ALA A 122 -7.44 -1.92 8.79
CA ALA A 122 -8.73 -1.93 8.11
C ALA A 122 -8.62 -1.49 6.64
N SER A 123 -7.84 -0.43 6.35
CA SER A 123 -7.57 -0.04 4.96
C SER A 123 -6.87 -1.15 4.16
N ALA A 124 -5.85 -1.79 4.76
CA ALA A 124 -5.13 -2.90 4.13
C ALA A 124 -6.03 -4.11 3.90
N TYR A 125 -6.93 -4.42 4.84
CA TYR A 125 -7.91 -5.49 4.75
C TYR A 125 -8.88 -5.27 3.58
N LEU A 126 -9.43 -4.05 3.43
CA LEU A 126 -10.29 -3.71 2.30
C LEU A 126 -9.56 -3.82 0.94
N ILE A 127 -8.28 -3.42 0.89
CA ILE A 127 -7.46 -3.61 -0.30
C ILE A 127 -7.26 -5.09 -0.61
N ALA A 128 -7.02 -5.92 0.39
CA ALA A 128 -6.89 -7.38 0.23
C ALA A 128 -8.18 -8.01 -0.32
N LEU A 129 -9.35 -7.68 0.25
CA LEU A 129 -10.64 -8.16 -0.24
C LEU A 129 -10.88 -7.79 -1.70
N ARG A 130 -10.65 -6.53 -2.07
CA ARG A 130 -10.78 -6.06 -3.45
C ARG A 130 -9.77 -6.73 -4.39
N GLY A 131 -8.57 -7.01 -3.90
CA GLY A 131 -7.56 -7.78 -4.61
C GLY A 131 -8.04 -9.19 -4.93
N ILE A 132 -8.62 -9.90 -3.95
CA ILE A 132 -9.16 -11.26 -4.13
C ILE A 132 -10.31 -11.27 -5.14
N GLU A 133 -11.26 -10.33 -5.03
CA GLU A 133 -12.37 -10.19 -5.98
C GLU A 133 -11.87 -9.96 -7.40
N ARG A 134 -10.91 -9.05 -7.58
CA ARG A 134 -10.34 -8.74 -8.89
C ARG A 134 -9.57 -9.92 -9.46
N TYR A 135 -8.77 -10.61 -8.63
CA TYR A 135 -8.03 -11.80 -9.06
C TYR A 135 -8.98 -12.89 -9.55
N THR A 136 -10.05 -13.14 -8.80
CA THR A 136 -11.09 -14.11 -9.16
C THR A 136 -11.79 -13.75 -10.48
N LYS A 137 -12.14 -12.47 -10.67
CA LYS A 137 -12.74 -12.00 -11.93
C LYS A 137 -11.81 -12.19 -13.13
N ILE A 138 -10.52 -11.90 -12.99
CA ILE A 138 -9.52 -12.11 -14.04
C ILE A 138 -9.42 -13.59 -14.37
N GLN A 139 -9.29 -14.47 -13.37
CA GLN A 139 -9.20 -15.91 -13.58
C GLN A 139 -10.42 -16.45 -14.34
N LYS A 140 -11.64 -16.05 -13.94
CA LYS A 140 -12.89 -16.46 -14.62
C LYS A 140 -13.02 -15.96 -16.07
N ALA A 141 -12.37 -14.84 -16.41
CA ALA A 141 -12.41 -14.29 -17.77
C ALA A 141 -11.32 -14.88 -18.69
N THR A 142 -10.37 -15.61 -18.12
CA THR A 142 -9.25 -16.22 -18.87
C THR A 142 -9.48 -17.72 -19.14
N VAL A 143 -10.52 -18.31 -18.53
CA VAL A 143 -11.02 -19.68 -18.74
C VAL A 143 -12.22 -19.60 -19.67
#